data_AF-E2FCX2-F1
#
_entry.id   AF-E2FCX2-F1
#
_cell.length_a   1.000
_cell.length_b   1.000
_cell.length_c   1.000
_cell.angle_alpha   90.00
_cell.angle_beta   90.00
_cell.angle_gamma   90.00
#
_symmetry.space_group_name_H-M   'P 1'
#
loop_
_entity.id
_entity.type
_entity.pdbx_description
1 polymer ?
#
loop_
_entity_poly.entity_id
_entity_poly.type
_entity_poly.pdbx_seq_one_letter_code
_entity_poly.pdbx_strand_id
1 'polypeptide(L)'
;VRMVLAFMLASLMPWVHSKSGFFLVLGSSNVDEGLRGYLTKYDCSSADINPIGSVSKQDLRSFLRWAAIHLHYPSLAEVEAAPPTAELEPIRSDYNQLDEVDMGMTYEELSIYGRL
;
A
#
# COMPACT_ATOMS: atom_id res chain seq x y z
N VAL A 1 11.75 8.86 5.76
CA VAL A 1 12.80 7.85 6.07
C VAL A 1 12.57 6.52 5.36
N ARG A 2 11.36 5.92 5.41
CA ARG A 2 11.08 4.62 4.77
C ARG A 2 11.47 4.55 3.29
N MET A 3 11.14 5.56 2.49
CA MET A 3 11.55 5.65 1.08
C MET A 3 13.07 5.62 0.91
N VAL A 4 13.80 6.44 1.69
CA VAL A 4 15.27 6.48 1.65
C VAL A 4 15.87 5.10 1.94
N LEU A 5 15.34 4.38 2.93
CA LEU A 5 15.78 3.02 3.24
C LEU A 5 15.46 2.04 2.11
N ALA A 6 14.29 2.14 1.48
CA ALA A 6 13.92 1.30 0.35
C ALA A 6 14.90 1.46 -0.83
N PHE A 7 15.23 2.70 -1.21
CA PHE A 7 16.19 2.96 -2.29
C PHE A 7 17.63 2.61 -1.91
N MET A 8 18.03 2.82 -0.65
CA MET A 8 19.34 2.36 -0.14
C MET A 8 19.47 0.85 -0.27
N LEU A 9 18.46 0.09 0.16
CA LEU A 9 18.44 -1.37 0.05
C LEU A 9 18.41 -1.80 -1.42
N ALA A 10 17.59 -1.17 -2.27
CA ALA A 10 17.52 -1.50 -3.69
C ALA A 10 18.87 -1.33 -4.38
N SER A 11 19.65 -0.32 -3.98
CA SER A 11 20.98 -0.04 -4.54
C SER A 11 22.08 -0.95 -3.97
N LEU A 12 22.02 -1.29 -2.68
CA LEU A 12 23.13 -1.94 -1.97
C LEU A 12 22.92 -3.43 -1.68
N MET A 13 21.70 -3.95 -1.68
CA MET A 13 21.45 -5.36 -1.39
C MET A 13 22.10 -6.31 -2.40
N PRO A 14 22.09 -6.05 -3.72
CA PRO A 14 22.86 -6.86 -4.66
C PRO A 14 24.35 -6.87 -4.32
N TRP A 15 24.91 -5.70 -3.97
CA TRP A 15 26.32 -5.57 -3.58
C TRP A 15 26.65 -6.39 -2.32
N VAL A 16 25.82 -6.34 -1.27
CA VAL A 16 25.96 -7.16 -0.05
C VAL A 16 26.01 -8.66 -0.39
N HIS A 17 25.29 -9.08 -1.43
CA HIS A 17 25.26 -10.46 -1.90
C HIS A 17 26.29 -10.77 -3.00
N SER A 18 27.29 -9.92 -3.21
CA SER A 18 28.32 -10.06 -4.27
C SER A 18 27.71 -10.19 -5.69
N LYS A 19 26.57 -9.56 -5.93
CA LYS A 19 25.90 -9.49 -7.23
C LYS A 19 26.06 -8.08 -7.83
N SER A 20 26.15 -8.01 -9.15
CA SER A 20 26.11 -6.75 -9.89
C SER A 20 24.67 -6.25 -10.06
N GLY A 21 24.51 -4.93 -10.23
CA GLY A 21 23.23 -4.30 -10.55
C GLY A 21 22.50 -3.73 -9.34
N PHE A 22 21.22 -3.44 -9.51
CA PHE A 22 20.34 -2.83 -8.53
C PHE A 22 18.94 -3.45 -8.65
N PHE A 23 18.11 -3.32 -7.61
CA PHE A 23 16.70 -3.69 -7.66
C PHE A 23 15.84 -2.49 -8.05
N LEU A 24 14.68 -2.75 -8.67
CA LEU A 24 13.63 -1.75 -8.84
C LEU A 24 12.80 -1.68 -7.57
N VAL A 25 12.52 -0.47 -7.10
CA VAL A 25 11.62 -0.22 -5.98
C VAL A 25 10.19 -0.27 -6.49
N LEU A 26 9.36 -1.13 -5.88
CA LEU A 26 7.94 -1.23 -6.19
C LEU A 26 7.12 -0.42 -5.20
N GLY A 27 6.22 0.41 -5.73
CA GLY A 27 5.20 1.11 -4.97
C GLY A 27 3.96 0.25 -4.77
N SER A 28 3.11 0.65 -3.82
CA SER A 28 1.88 -0.08 -3.49
C SER A 28 0.67 0.84 -3.23
N SER A 29 0.72 2.09 -3.67
CA SER A 29 -0.45 2.97 -3.62
C SER A 29 -1.51 2.47 -4.60
N ASN A 30 -2.78 2.56 -4.24
CA ASN A 30 -3.90 2.23 -5.13
C ASN A 30 -4.45 3.47 -5.84
N VAL A 31 -5.33 3.25 -6.83
CA VAL A 31 -5.88 4.35 -7.64
C VAL A 31 -6.72 5.32 -6.82
N ASP A 32 -7.43 4.82 -5.79
CA ASP A 32 -8.32 5.63 -4.97
C ASP A 32 -7.52 6.64 -4.14
N GLU A 33 -6.46 6.17 -3.47
CA GLU A 33 -5.50 7.03 -2.75
C GLU A 33 -4.84 8.05 -3.68
N GLY A 34 -4.45 7.63 -4.88
CA GLY A 34 -3.87 8.50 -5.90
C GLY A 34 -4.82 9.60 -6.35
N LEU A 35 -6.10 9.26 -6.58
CA LEU A 35 -7.15 10.20 -6.99
C LEU A 35 -7.41 11.24 -5.90
N ARG A 36 -7.45 10.80 -4.63
CA ARG A 36 -7.69 11.68 -3.48
C ARG A 36 -6.47 12.54 -3.14
N GLY A 37 -5.28 12.11 -3.54
CA GLY A 37 -4.01 12.62 -3.04
C GLY A 37 -3.75 12.22 -1.58
N TYR A 38 -4.32 11.10 -1.13
CA TYR A 38 -4.15 10.59 0.24
C TYR A 38 -2.85 9.79 0.36
N LEU A 39 -1.73 10.52 0.30
CA LEU A 39 -0.37 10.00 0.38
C LEU A 39 0.58 11.11 0.83
N THR A 40 1.74 10.74 1.39
CA THR A 40 2.77 11.74 1.70
C THR A 40 3.67 11.92 0.49
N LYS A 41 3.82 13.17 0.02
CA LYS A 41 4.73 13.47 -1.09
C LYS A 41 6.15 13.00 -0.77
N TYR A 42 6.74 12.20 -1.66
CA TYR A 42 8.06 11.59 -1.50
C TYR A 42 8.19 10.56 -0.35
N ASP A 43 7.10 9.89 0.01
CA ASP A 43 7.16 8.66 0.80
C ASP A 43 7.28 7.41 -0.11
N CYS A 44 6.94 6.23 0.41
CA CYS A 44 6.96 4.98 -0.35
C CYS A 44 5.90 4.90 -1.48
N SER A 45 5.00 5.87 -1.61
CA SER A 45 4.16 6.07 -2.80
C SER A 45 4.98 6.45 -4.04
N SER A 46 6.17 7.04 -3.83
CA SER A 46 7.11 7.42 -4.90
C SER A 46 8.16 6.32 -5.08
N ALA A 47 7.94 5.45 -6.06
CA ALA A 47 8.79 4.31 -6.39
C ALA A 47 9.13 4.29 -7.89
N ASP A 48 9.97 3.36 -8.34
CA ASP A 48 10.33 3.26 -9.77
C ASP A 48 9.12 2.83 -10.61
N ILE A 49 8.35 1.86 -10.11
CA ILE A 49 7.14 1.33 -10.77
C ILE A 49 6.10 1.00 -9.69
N ASN A 50 4.82 1.23 -9.97
CA ASN A 50 3.71 0.79 -9.11
C ASN A 50 2.75 -0.11 -9.91
N PRO A 51 2.78 -1.44 -9.72
CA PRO A 51 1.97 -2.39 -10.49
C PRO A 51 0.48 -2.36 -10.12
N ILE A 52 0.12 -1.82 -8.95
CA ILE A 52 -1.27 -1.73 -8.47
C ILE A 52 -1.80 -0.29 -8.46
N GLY A 53 -1.02 0.66 -9.00
CA GLY A 53 -1.34 2.09 -8.98
C GLY A 53 -2.64 2.47 -9.68
N SER A 54 -3.13 1.61 -10.58
CA SER A 54 -4.37 1.80 -11.34
C SER A 54 -5.49 0.84 -10.90
N VAL A 55 -5.35 0.17 -9.76
CA VAL A 55 -6.34 -0.80 -9.26
C VAL A 55 -7.06 -0.21 -8.04
N SER A 56 -8.38 -0.41 -7.96
CA SER A 56 -9.18 0.06 -6.81
C SER A 56 -8.91 -0.76 -5.56
N LYS A 57 -9.11 -0.15 -4.39
CA LYS A 57 -9.01 -0.81 -3.07
C LYS A 57 -9.96 -2.00 -2.98
N GLN A 58 -11.17 -1.88 -3.55
CA GLN A 58 -12.15 -2.97 -3.56
C GLN A 58 -11.69 -4.17 -4.39
N ASP A 59 -11.09 -3.90 -5.56
CA ASP A 59 -10.54 -4.96 -6.41
C ASP A 59 -9.33 -5.62 -5.75
N LEU A 60 -8.47 -4.86 -5.07
CA LEU A 60 -7.35 -5.40 -4.31
C LEU A 60 -7.84 -6.33 -3.18
N ARG A 61 -8.84 -5.94 -2.39
CA ARG A 61 -9.42 -6.79 -1.33
C ARG A 61 -10.02 -8.07 -1.91
N SER A 62 -10.74 -7.96 -3.03
CA SER A 62 -11.31 -9.11 -3.73
C SER A 62 -10.22 -10.06 -4.24
N PHE A 63 -9.12 -9.51 -4.77
CA PHE A 63 -7.96 -10.27 -5.20
C PHE A 63 -7.29 -11.00 -4.02
N LEU A 64 -7.12 -10.36 -2.86
CA LEU A 64 -6.52 -11.02 -1.68
C LEU A 64 -7.34 -12.23 -1.23
N ARG A 65 -8.68 -12.10 -1.17
CA ARG A 65 -9.58 -13.21 -0.84
C ARG A 65 -9.50 -14.33 -1.87
N TRP A 66 -9.48 -13.98 -3.15
CA TRP A 66 -9.35 -14.96 -4.23
C TRP A 66 -8.00 -15.70 -4.15
N ALA A 67 -6.90 -14.96 -3.98
CA ALA A 67 -5.54 -15.50 -3.89
C ALA A 67 -5.33 -16.40 -2.67
N ALA A 68 -5.98 -16.08 -1.54
CA ALA A 68 -5.93 -16.93 -0.35
C ALA A 68 -6.40 -18.35 -0.63
N ILE A 69 -7.44 -18.50 -1.46
CA ILE A 69 -8.05 -19.79 -1.80
C ILE A 69 -7.36 -20.43 -3.01
N HIS A 70 -7.18 -19.67 -4.10
CA HIS A 70 -6.80 -20.21 -5.42
C HIS A 70 -5.29 -20.27 -5.65
N LEU A 71 -4.53 -19.42 -4.96
CA LEU A 71 -3.06 -19.46 -4.98
C LEU A 71 -2.47 -20.10 -3.70
N HIS A 72 -3.34 -20.57 -2.80
CA HIS A 72 -2.97 -21.24 -1.55
C HIS A 72 -2.10 -20.37 -0.61
N TYR A 73 -2.44 -19.08 -0.50
CA TYR A 73 -1.81 -18.15 0.45
C TYR A 73 -2.77 -17.77 1.60
N PRO A 74 -3.02 -18.66 2.58
CA PRO A 74 -4.06 -18.47 3.59
C PRO A 74 -3.88 -17.21 4.44
N SER A 75 -2.63 -16.77 4.66
CA SER A 75 -2.31 -15.55 5.40
C SER A 75 -2.90 -14.28 4.77
N LEU A 76 -3.22 -14.28 3.46
CA LEU A 76 -3.84 -13.12 2.81
C LEU A 76 -5.28 -12.87 3.31
N ALA A 77 -5.98 -13.89 3.79
CA ALA A 77 -7.31 -13.72 4.40
C ALA A 77 -7.21 -12.97 5.73
N GLU A 78 -6.17 -13.25 6.53
CA GLU A 78 -5.90 -12.54 7.79
C GLU A 78 -5.51 -11.09 7.54
N VAL A 79 -4.67 -10.84 6.53
CA VAL A 79 -4.27 -9.48 6.12
C VAL A 79 -5.48 -8.65 5.66
N GLU A 80 -6.40 -9.25 4.89
CA GLU A 80 -7.59 -8.53 4.41
C GLU A 80 -8.61 -8.25 5.53
N ALA A 81 -8.69 -9.13 6.53
CA ALA A 81 -9.59 -8.96 7.67
C ALA A 81 -9.07 -7.96 8.72
N ALA A 82 -7.78 -7.60 8.67
CA ALA A 82 -7.19 -6.64 9.60
C ALA A 82 -7.77 -5.22 9.39
N PRO A 83 -7.96 -4.43 10.46
CA PRO A 83 -8.43 -3.06 10.34
C PRO A 83 -7.39 -2.18 9.61
N PRO A 84 -7.79 -1.33 8.66
CA PRO A 84 -6.87 -0.45 7.93
C PRO A 84 -6.42 0.69 8.84
N THR A 85 -5.17 0.62 9.32
CA THR A 85 -4.54 1.65 10.15
C THR A 85 -3.14 1.98 9.64
N ALA A 86 -2.79 3.26 9.56
CA ALA A 86 -1.47 3.70 9.10
C ALA A 86 -0.34 3.48 10.14
N GLU A 87 -0.71 3.29 11.42
CA GLU A 87 0.20 3.13 12.58
C GLU A 87 1.36 4.16 12.62
N LEU A 88 1.12 5.37 12.12
CA LEU A 88 2.11 6.45 12.09
C LEU A 88 2.14 7.23 13.40
N GLU A 89 1.06 7.18 14.17
CA GLU A 89 0.89 7.84 15.45
C GLU A 89 0.74 6.82 16.59
N PRO A 90 1.16 7.16 17.83
CA PRO A 90 0.98 6.25 18.97
C PRO A 90 -0.49 5.93 19.18
N ILE A 91 -0.83 4.65 19.15
CA ILE A 91 -2.19 4.18 19.47
C ILE A 91 -2.49 4.55 20.93
N ARG A 92 -3.59 5.29 21.13
CA ARG A 92 -4.12 5.60 22.46
C ARG A 92 -5.44 4.89 22.65
N SER A 93 -5.87 4.70 23.89
CA SER A 93 -7.16 4.07 24.21
C SER A 93 -8.37 4.78 23.58
N ASP A 94 -8.22 6.04 23.19
CA ASP A 94 -9.23 6.91 22.61
C ASP A 94 -8.98 7.25 21.13
N TYR A 95 -7.88 6.77 20.52
CA TYR A 95 -7.48 7.19 19.19
C TYR A 95 -6.84 6.05 18.38
N ASN A 96 -7.56 5.63 17.33
CA ASN A 96 -7.07 4.77 16.26
C ASN A 96 -7.09 5.56 14.94
N GLN A 97 -5.95 5.62 14.27
CA GLN A 97 -5.82 6.28 12.98
C GLN A 97 -6.41 5.39 11.89
N LEU A 98 -7.69 5.59 11.57
CA LEU A 98 -8.40 4.91 10.49
C LEU A 98 -8.38 5.78 9.23
N ASP A 99 -7.97 5.19 8.10
CA ASP A 99 -7.78 5.91 6.84
C ASP A 99 -9.05 6.63 6.37
N GLU A 100 -10.22 5.99 6.44
CA GLU A 100 -11.50 6.57 6.00
C GLU A 100 -11.96 7.75 6.88
N VAL A 101 -11.64 7.71 8.18
CA VAL A 101 -11.95 8.80 9.12
C VAL A 101 -11.10 10.03 8.81
N ASP A 102 -9.80 9.81 8.55
CA ASP A 102 -8.86 10.88 8.21
C ASP A 102 -9.14 11.47 6.81
N MET A 103 -9.50 10.63 5.84
CA MET A 103 -9.93 11.08 4.51
C MET A 103 -11.27 11.84 4.54
N GLY A 104 -12.11 11.59 5.56
CA GLY A 104 -13.47 12.13 5.67
C GLY A 104 -14.46 11.49 4.70
N MET A 105 -14.16 10.28 4.21
CA MET A 105 -14.95 9.54 3.21
C MET A 105 -14.55 8.07 3.16
N THR A 106 -15.46 7.22 2.71
CA THR A 106 -15.20 5.78 2.54
C THR A 106 -14.51 5.48 1.20
N TYR A 107 -13.82 4.34 1.14
CA TYR A 107 -13.27 3.83 -0.12
C TYR A 107 -14.35 3.52 -1.17
N GLU A 108 -15.58 3.22 -0.74
CA GLU A 108 -16.71 2.99 -1.65
C GLU A 108 -17.15 4.29 -2.32
N GLU A 109 -17.29 5.38 -1.57
CA GLU A 109 -17.59 6.71 -2.11
C GLU A 109 -16.49 7.19 -3.05
N LEU A 110 -15.22 7.00 -2.66
CA LEU A 110 -14.07 7.40 -3.47
C LEU A 110 -14.00 6.63 -4.79
N SER A 111 -14.32 5.32 -4.77
CA SER A 111 -14.39 4.52 -5.99
C SER A 111 -15.50 4.97 -6.93
N ILE A 112 -16.62 5.51 -6.43
CA ILE A 112 -17.67 6.09 -7.27
C ILE A 112 -17.15 7.35 -7.96
N TYR A 113 -16.50 8.25 -7.22
CA TYR A 113 -15.93 9.47 -7.79
C TYR A 113 -14.86 9.21 -8.84
N GLY A 114 -14.08 8.13 -8.70
CA GLY A 114 -13.09 7.75 -9.71
C GLY A 114 -13.67 7.21 -11.02
N ARG A 115 -14.97 6.88 -11.06
CA ARG A 115 -15.64 6.31 -12.25
C ARG A 115 -16.56 7.31 -12.97
N LEU A 116 -16.96 8.39 -12.31
CA LEU A 116 -17.80 9.46 -12.88
C LEU A 116 -16.97 10.42 -13.75
#